data_AF-A0A1H0PZU0-F1
#
_entry.id   AF-A0A1H0PZU0-F1
#
_cell.length_a   1.000
_cell.length_b   1.000
_cell.length_c   1.000
_cell.angle_alpha   90.00
_cell.angle_beta   90.00
_cell.angle_gamma   90.00
#
_symmetry.space_group_name_H-M   'P 1'
#
loop_
_entity.id
_entity.type
_entity.pdbx_description
1 polymer ?
#
loop_
_entity_poly.entity_id
_entity_poly.type
_entity_poly.pdbx_seq_one_letter_code
_entity_poly.pdbx_strand_id
1 'polypeptide(L)'
;MDIHNKEFKRSFRGYNEDEIDDFLDKVVNDYEKLFRENDRLKEELARAKKDNEQYQQLEQNLKDTLLVAQKTAEEVTSSARKNAEETRENTARECANKVQEAELKADRIVEDAKKKAQVIVEEYDRLVREKNNFLRKIKVTLESELAVIDDTMSQLPDPEKEEREKKAMGTQAEALQKALSDHQAVPYEAKELGKEENNENKQEG
;
A
#
# COMPACT_ATOMS: atom_id res chain seq x y z
N MET A 1 82.88 -70.23 -11.21
CA MET A 1 83.94 -69.46 -11.90
C MET A 1 84.85 -70.46 -12.57
N ASP A 2 84.62 -70.74 -13.85
CA ASP A 2 85.29 -71.82 -14.60
C ASP A 2 86.58 -71.37 -15.30
N ILE A 3 87.03 -70.13 -15.07
CA ILE A 3 88.26 -69.58 -15.64
C ILE A 3 89.49 -70.11 -14.89
N HIS A 4 89.45 -70.22 -13.56
CA HIS A 4 90.54 -70.81 -12.77
C HIS A 4 90.73 -72.32 -12.98
N ASN A 5 89.67 -73.04 -13.37
CA ASN A 5 89.72 -74.48 -13.61
C ASN A 5 89.97 -74.83 -15.08
N LYS A 6 90.36 -73.86 -15.91
CA LYS A 6 90.49 -74.06 -17.35
C LYS A 6 91.88 -74.63 -17.68
N GLU A 7 91.93 -75.92 -17.97
CA GLU A 7 93.14 -76.57 -18.46
C GLU A 7 93.30 -76.42 -19.99
N PHE A 8 94.49 -76.03 -20.43
CA PHE A 8 94.85 -75.91 -21.84
C PHE A 8 95.71 -77.11 -22.30
N LYS A 9 95.47 -77.61 -23.51
CA LYS A 9 96.27 -78.70 -24.09
C LYS A 9 97.64 -78.18 -24.54
N ARG A 10 98.73 -78.85 -24.15
CA ARG A 10 100.09 -78.53 -24.59
C ARG A 10 100.34 -78.96 -26.03
N SER A 11 101.00 -78.11 -26.82
CA SER A 11 101.35 -78.35 -28.23
C SER A 11 102.81 -77.94 -28.49
N PHE A 12 103.48 -78.58 -29.43
CA PHE A 12 104.88 -78.27 -29.78
C PHE A 12 104.95 -76.90 -30.49
N ARG A 13 105.42 -75.87 -29.77
CA ARG A 13 105.35 -74.41 -30.06
C ARG A 13 104.06 -73.68 -29.59
N GLY A 14 103.61 -73.93 -28.36
CA GLY A 14 102.52 -73.19 -27.71
C GLY A 14 102.96 -71.88 -27.05
N TYR A 15 101.98 -71.11 -26.56
CA TYR A 15 102.19 -69.94 -25.71
C TYR A 15 102.82 -70.32 -24.35
N ASN A 16 103.50 -69.36 -23.71
CA ASN A 16 104.09 -69.56 -22.39
C ASN A 16 102.98 -69.67 -21.33
N GLU A 17 103.03 -70.73 -20.53
CA GLU A 17 102.05 -71.05 -19.49
C GLU A 17 102.02 -69.96 -18.40
N ASP A 18 103.19 -69.46 -17.98
CA ASP A 18 103.30 -68.40 -16.96
C ASP A 18 102.66 -67.07 -17.43
N GLU A 19 102.84 -66.71 -18.70
CA GLU A 19 102.21 -65.50 -19.28
C GLU A 19 100.70 -65.66 -19.45
N ILE A 20 100.22 -66.88 -19.73
CA ILE A 20 98.80 -67.19 -19.82
C ILE A 20 98.17 -67.08 -18.43
N ASP A 21 98.80 -67.63 -17.39
CA ASP A 21 98.30 -67.58 -16.01
C ASP A 21 98.23 -66.13 -15.51
N ASP A 22 99.29 -65.33 -15.70
CA ASP A 22 99.30 -63.89 -15.37
C ASP A 22 98.19 -63.11 -16.09
N PHE A 23 97.86 -63.49 -17.32
CA PHE A 23 96.76 -62.88 -18.08
C PHE A 23 95.40 -63.34 -17.57
N LEU A 24 95.23 -64.63 -17.27
CA LEU A 24 93.99 -65.18 -16.72
C LEU A 24 93.67 -64.58 -15.34
N ASP A 25 94.66 -64.34 -14.49
CA ASP A 25 94.46 -63.65 -13.21
C ASP A 25 93.95 -62.21 -13.38
N LYS A 26 94.42 -61.49 -14.40
CA LYS A 26 93.87 -60.17 -14.76
C LYS A 26 92.44 -60.27 -15.26
N VAL A 27 92.17 -61.24 -16.14
CA VAL A 27 90.82 -61.49 -16.67
C VAL A 27 89.84 -61.84 -15.55
N VAL A 28 90.22 -62.71 -14.61
CA VAL A 28 89.39 -63.08 -13.45
C VAL A 28 89.08 -61.84 -12.60
N ASN A 29 90.10 -61.03 -12.27
CA ASN A 29 89.92 -59.81 -11.49
C ASN A 29 88.98 -58.81 -12.17
N ASP A 30 89.13 -58.59 -13.47
CA ASP A 30 88.29 -57.64 -14.21
C ASP A 30 86.86 -58.19 -14.39
N TYR A 31 86.70 -59.51 -14.57
CA TYR A 31 85.39 -60.16 -14.61
C TYR A 31 84.66 -60.08 -13.26
N GLU A 32 85.37 -60.27 -12.15
CA GLU A 32 84.81 -60.07 -10.81
C GLU A 32 84.37 -58.62 -10.58
N LYS A 33 85.18 -57.63 -10.99
CA LYS A 33 84.79 -56.21 -10.90
C LYS A 33 83.54 -55.94 -11.71
N LEU A 34 83.49 -56.40 -12.96
CA LEU A 34 82.32 -56.30 -13.84
C LEU A 34 81.08 -56.95 -13.23
N PHE A 35 81.22 -58.12 -12.61
CA PHE A 35 80.12 -58.82 -11.97
C PHE A 35 79.57 -58.01 -10.77
N ARG A 36 80.45 -57.53 -9.89
CA ARG A 36 80.05 -56.70 -8.73
C ARG A 36 79.41 -55.39 -9.17
N GLU A 37 79.94 -54.75 -10.21
CA GLU A 37 79.37 -53.53 -10.79
C GLU A 37 77.99 -53.80 -11.41
N ASN A 38 77.83 -54.92 -12.13
CA ASN A 38 76.55 -55.32 -12.71
C ASN A 38 75.47 -55.57 -11.64
N ASP A 39 75.82 -56.26 -10.55
CA ASP A 39 74.91 -56.50 -9.44
C ASP A 39 74.53 -55.18 -8.73
N ARG A 40 75.51 -54.30 -8.49
CA ARG A 40 75.25 -52.96 -7.95
C ARG A 40 74.31 -52.15 -8.85
N LEU A 41 74.55 -52.12 -10.16
CA LEU A 41 73.71 -51.40 -11.12
C LEU A 41 72.30 -52.00 -11.18
N LYS A 42 72.15 -53.33 -11.10
CA LYS A 42 70.84 -53.98 -11.02
C LYS A 42 70.08 -53.58 -9.76
N GLU A 43 70.75 -53.51 -8.62
CA GLU A 43 70.13 -53.04 -7.38
C GLU A 43 69.72 -51.57 -7.46
N GLU A 44 70.58 -50.70 -8.00
CA GLU A 44 70.27 -49.28 -8.20
C GLU A 44 69.09 -49.10 -9.16
N LEU A 45 69.04 -49.87 -10.26
CA LEU A 45 67.92 -49.88 -11.19
C LEU A 45 66.62 -50.33 -10.50
N ALA A 46 66.68 -51.39 -9.68
CA ALA A 46 65.52 -51.89 -8.95
C ALA A 46 65.00 -50.85 -7.95
N ARG A 47 65.88 -50.17 -7.23
CA ARG A 47 65.53 -49.05 -6.33
C ARG A 47 64.88 -47.91 -7.11
N ALA A 48 65.52 -47.43 -8.17
CA ALA A 48 65.01 -46.33 -8.99
C ALA A 48 63.64 -46.65 -9.63
N LYS A 49 63.42 -47.89 -10.08
CA LYS A 49 62.11 -48.33 -10.60
C LYS A 49 61.04 -48.29 -9.52
N LYS A 50 61.33 -48.78 -8.32
CA LYS A 50 60.40 -48.76 -7.20
C LYS A 50 60.03 -47.33 -6.81
N ASP A 51 61.01 -46.43 -6.73
CA ASP A 51 60.78 -45.02 -6.41
C ASP A 51 59.92 -44.35 -7.48
N ASN A 52 60.19 -44.64 -8.76
CA ASN A 52 59.39 -44.13 -9.87
C ASN A 52 57.92 -44.61 -9.82
N GLU A 53 57.68 -45.87 -9.48
CA GLU A 53 56.32 -46.39 -9.27
C GLU A 53 55.61 -45.66 -8.12
N GLN A 54 56.32 -45.37 -7.03
CA GLN A 54 55.77 -44.59 -5.92
C GLN A 54 55.45 -43.15 -6.33
N TYR A 55 56.32 -42.50 -7.11
CA TYR A 55 56.05 -41.15 -7.63
C TYR A 55 54.85 -41.12 -8.56
N GLN A 56 54.69 -42.12 -9.43
CA GLN A 56 53.52 -42.22 -10.31
C GLN A 56 52.23 -42.39 -9.51
N GLN A 57 52.24 -43.22 -8.45
CA GLN A 57 51.08 -43.38 -7.57
C GLN A 57 50.77 -42.07 -6.82
N LEU A 58 51.79 -41.37 -6.31
CA LEU A 58 51.60 -40.09 -5.65
C LEU A 58 51.03 -39.04 -6.59
N GLU A 59 51.54 -38.96 -7.82
CA GLU A 59 51.04 -38.05 -8.85
C GLU A 59 49.57 -38.34 -9.18
N GLN A 60 49.20 -39.62 -9.31
CA GLN A 60 47.82 -40.02 -9.56
C GLN A 60 46.90 -39.60 -8.40
N ASN A 61 47.29 -39.89 -7.16
CA ASN A 61 46.52 -39.50 -5.98
C ASN A 61 46.36 -37.98 -5.86
N LEU A 62 47.40 -37.22 -6.23
CA LEU A 62 47.35 -35.76 -6.22
C LEU A 62 46.36 -35.25 -7.28
N LYS A 63 46.38 -35.81 -8.50
CA LYS A 63 45.42 -35.49 -9.56
C LYS A 63 43.98 -35.79 -9.14
N ASP A 64 43.74 -36.94 -8.53
CA ASP A 64 42.41 -37.33 -8.06
C ASP A 64 41.93 -36.40 -6.94
N THR A 65 42.81 -36.05 -6.01
CA THR A 65 42.50 -35.09 -4.93
C THR A 65 42.19 -33.70 -5.50
N LEU A 66 42.96 -33.22 -6.48
CA LEU A 66 42.71 -31.93 -7.13
C LEU A 66 41.37 -31.94 -7.88
N LEU A 67 41.04 -33.03 -8.57
CA LEU A 67 39.77 -33.17 -9.27
C LEU A 67 38.59 -33.16 -8.30
N VAL A 68 38.68 -33.89 -7.19
CA VAL A 68 37.66 -33.88 -6.14
C VAL A 68 37.51 -32.49 -5.54
N ALA A 69 38.62 -31.83 -5.19
CA ALA A 69 38.59 -30.48 -4.63
C ALA A 69 37.94 -29.47 -5.60
N GLN A 70 38.28 -29.54 -6.90
CA GLN A 70 37.67 -28.71 -7.92
C GLN A 70 36.16 -28.98 -8.03
N LYS A 71 35.76 -30.25 -8.13
CA LYS A 71 34.36 -30.64 -8.24
C LYS A 71 33.56 -30.20 -7.01
N THR A 72 34.12 -30.36 -5.81
CA THR A 72 33.49 -29.89 -4.56
C THR A 72 33.37 -28.37 -4.55
N ALA A 73 34.38 -27.62 -5.01
CA ALA A 73 34.29 -26.17 -5.11
C ALA A 73 33.20 -25.73 -6.12
N GLU A 74 33.10 -26.40 -7.26
CA GLU A 74 32.05 -26.16 -8.26
C GLU A 74 30.65 -26.50 -7.70
N GLU A 75 30.50 -27.61 -6.98
CA GLU A 75 29.24 -28.01 -6.34
C GLU A 75 28.83 -27.02 -5.24
N VAL A 76 29.76 -26.57 -4.39
CA VAL A 76 29.50 -25.56 -3.35
C VAL A 76 29.08 -24.23 -3.98
N THR A 77 29.78 -23.77 -5.01
CA THR A 77 29.44 -22.50 -5.67
C THR A 77 28.11 -22.60 -6.44
N SER A 78 27.85 -23.73 -7.10
CA SER A 78 26.59 -23.98 -7.81
C SER A 78 25.40 -24.05 -6.86
N SER A 79 25.52 -24.81 -5.76
CA SER A 79 24.48 -24.92 -4.73
C SER A 79 24.23 -23.59 -4.02
N ALA A 80 25.27 -22.85 -3.67
CA ALA A 80 25.14 -21.51 -3.08
C ALA A 80 24.42 -20.55 -4.04
N ARG A 81 24.75 -20.56 -5.34
CA ARG A 81 24.07 -19.76 -6.36
C ARG A 81 22.60 -20.13 -6.49
N LYS A 82 22.28 -21.43 -6.57
CA LYS A 82 20.91 -21.91 -6.66
C LYS A 82 20.07 -21.51 -5.44
N ASN A 83 20.60 -21.73 -4.24
CA ASN A 83 19.91 -21.35 -3.00
C ASN A 83 19.72 -19.83 -2.89
N ALA A 84 20.71 -19.04 -3.32
CA ALA A 84 20.60 -17.59 -3.35
C ALA A 84 19.51 -17.11 -4.33
N GLU A 85 19.43 -17.74 -5.51
CA GLU A 85 18.39 -17.43 -6.51
C GLU A 85 17.00 -17.80 -6.00
N GLU A 86 16.83 -19.00 -5.44
CA GLU A 86 15.56 -19.43 -4.83
C GLU A 86 15.15 -18.49 -3.68
N THR A 87 16.09 -18.06 -2.84
CA THR A 87 15.82 -17.11 -1.76
C THR A 87 15.39 -15.76 -2.31
N ARG A 88 16.04 -15.28 -3.38
CA ARG A 88 15.66 -14.03 -4.05
C ARG A 88 14.28 -14.10 -4.66
N GLU A 89 13.96 -15.17 -5.39
CA GLU A 89 12.67 -15.35 -6.02
C GLU A 89 11.54 -15.43 -4.97
N ASN A 90 11.74 -16.24 -3.93
CA ASN A 90 10.78 -16.36 -2.83
C ASN A 90 10.56 -15.02 -2.12
N THR A 91 11.64 -14.31 -1.78
CA THR A 91 11.55 -13.01 -1.13
C THR A 91 10.84 -11.99 -2.02
N ALA A 92 11.15 -11.95 -3.32
CA ALA A 92 10.50 -11.06 -4.28
C ALA A 92 8.99 -11.34 -4.36
N ARG A 93 8.60 -12.62 -4.38
CA ARG A 93 7.20 -13.04 -4.38
C ARG A 93 6.47 -12.64 -3.10
N GLU A 94 7.08 -12.86 -1.94
CA GLU A 94 6.52 -12.45 -0.65
C GLU A 94 6.38 -10.93 -0.53
N CYS A 95 7.37 -10.17 -0.97
CA CYS A 95 7.30 -8.71 -1.03
C CYS A 95 6.16 -8.25 -1.94
N ALA A 96 6.03 -8.82 -3.14
CA ALA A 96 4.94 -8.48 -4.06
C ALA A 96 3.56 -8.78 -3.43
N ASN A 97 3.40 -9.94 -2.80
CA ASN A 97 2.17 -10.29 -2.09
C ASN A 97 1.84 -9.32 -0.95
N LYS A 98 2.85 -8.93 -0.15
CA LYS A 98 2.68 -7.96 0.95
C LYS A 98 2.28 -6.58 0.45
N VAL A 99 2.89 -6.11 -0.65
CA VAL A 99 2.53 -4.83 -1.28
C VAL A 99 1.08 -4.89 -1.77
N GLN A 100 0.70 -5.94 -2.49
CA GLN A 100 -0.66 -6.12 -2.97
C GLN A 100 -1.69 -6.19 -1.83
N GLU A 101 -1.37 -6.90 -0.73
CA GLU A 101 -2.24 -6.97 0.44
C GLU A 101 -2.39 -5.59 1.11
N ALA A 102 -1.30 -4.83 1.21
CA ALA A 102 -1.32 -3.49 1.77
C ALA A 102 -2.14 -2.52 0.91
N GLU A 103 -2.00 -2.59 -0.41
CA GLU A 103 -2.80 -1.82 -1.38
C GLU A 103 -4.29 -2.12 -1.23
N LEU A 104 -4.67 -3.40 -1.24
CA LEU A 104 -6.06 -3.81 -1.06
C LEU A 104 -6.66 -3.34 0.28
N LYS A 105 -5.85 -3.34 1.36
CA LYS A 105 -6.29 -2.81 2.66
C LYS A 105 -6.44 -1.29 2.62
N ALA A 106 -5.51 -0.58 2.00
CA ALA A 106 -5.59 0.86 1.84
C ALA A 106 -6.84 1.26 1.05
N ASP A 107 -7.11 0.59 -0.07
CA ASP A 107 -8.30 0.82 -0.89
C ASP A 107 -9.59 0.61 -0.11
N ARG A 108 -9.67 -0.48 0.69
CA ARG A 108 -10.82 -0.73 1.56
C ARG A 108 -11.03 0.38 2.58
N ILE A 109 -9.96 0.85 3.23
CA ILE A 109 -10.04 1.94 4.21
C ILE A 109 -10.55 3.22 3.54
N VAL A 110 -10.04 3.55 2.35
CA VAL A 110 -10.45 4.73 1.59
C VAL A 110 -11.93 4.63 1.18
N GLU A 111 -12.37 3.49 0.67
CA GLU A 111 -13.77 3.28 0.29
C GLU A 111 -14.71 3.32 1.50
N ASP A 112 -14.34 2.74 2.63
CA ASP A 112 -15.13 2.82 3.85
C ASP A 112 -15.20 4.25 4.41
N ALA A 113 -14.10 5.00 4.36
CA ALA A 113 -14.08 6.41 4.75
C ALA A 113 -14.97 7.25 3.83
N LYS A 114 -14.93 7.00 2.52
CA LYS A 114 -15.77 7.68 1.53
C LYS A 114 -17.25 7.40 1.75
N LYS A 115 -17.63 6.15 2.00
CA LYS A 115 -19.02 5.79 2.35
C LYS A 115 -19.49 6.49 3.62
N LYS A 116 -18.67 6.51 4.67
CA LYS A 116 -18.99 7.25 5.91
C LYS A 116 -19.17 8.75 5.64
N ALA A 117 -18.30 9.35 4.83
CA ALA A 117 -18.43 10.75 4.45
C ALA A 117 -19.73 11.02 3.68
N GLN A 118 -20.12 10.15 2.75
CA GLN A 118 -21.38 10.26 2.04
C GLN A 118 -22.58 10.22 2.99
N VAL A 119 -22.61 9.26 3.93
CA VAL A 119 -23.67 9.16 4.94
C VAL A 119 -23.74 10.44 5.78
N ILE A 120 -22.61 10.98 6.24
CA ILE A 120 -22.57 12.23 7.02
C ILE A 120 -23.12 13.40 6.21
N VAL A 121 -22.79 13.50 4.92
CA VAL A 121 -23.29 14.57 4.05
C VAL A 121 -24.81 14.45 3.86
N GLU A 122 -25.32 13.24 3.64
CA GLU A 122 -26.76 12.99 3.51
C GLU A 122 -27.53 13.33 4.81
N GLU A 123 -26.98 12.95 5.97
CA GLU A 123 -27.52 13.30 7.28
C GLU A 123 -27.49 14.81 7.53
N TYR A 124 -26.40 15.48 7.16
CA TYR A 124 -26.28 16.93 7.24
C TYR A 124 -27.36 17.63 6.41
N ASP A 125 -27.53 17.24 5.14
CA ASP A 125 -28.54 17.80 4.25
C ASP A 125 -29.96 17.58 4.78
N ARG A 126 -30.22 16.40 5.35
CA ARG A 126 -31.49 16.10 6.02
C ARG A 126 -31.71 17.04 7.19
N LEU A 127 -30.72 17.21 8.06
CA LEU A 127 -30.83 18.07 9.24
C LEU A 127 -31.05 19.55 8.86
N VAL A 128 -30.39 20.03 7.80
CA VAL A 128 -30.61 21.38 7.27
C VAL A 128 -32.05 21.55 6.78
N ARG A 129 -32.62 20.56 6.08
CA ARG A 129 -34.04 20.59 5.66
C ARG A 129 -34.98 20.61 6.86
N GLU A 130 -34.75 19.75 7.85
CA GLU A 130 -35.54 19.69 9.07
C GLU A 130 -35.48 21.02 9.84
N LYS A 131 -34.29 21.60 10.02
CA LYS A 131 -34.11 22.93 10.61
C LYS A 131 -34.90 24.00 9.85
N ASN A 132 -34.77 24.06 8.53
CA ASN A 132 -35.46 25.07 7.72
C ASN A 132 -36.99 24.93 7.80
N ASN A 133 -37.50 23.70 7.80
CA ASN A 133 -38.93 23.43 7.99
C ASN A 133 -39.41 23.85 9.38
N PHE A 134 -38.62 23.58 10.42
CA PHE A 134 -38.92 24.00 11.78
C PHE A 134 -38.98 25.52 11.92
N LEU A 135 -38.00 26.25 11.38
CA LEU A 135 -37.99 27.72 11.37
C LEU A 135 -39.19 28.30 10.61
N ARG A 136 -39.55 27.71 9.47
CA ARG A 136 -40.77 28.10 8.75
C ARG A 136 -42.03 27.87 9.58
N LYS A 137 -42.13 26.72 10.25
CA LYS A 137 -43.27 26.40 11.11
C LYS A 137 -43.40 27.41 12.25
N ILE A 138 -42.31 27.71 12.95
CA ILE A 138 -42.29 28.74 14.01
C ILE A 138 -42.74 30.09 13.46
N LYS A 139 -42.16 30.51 12.33
CA LYS A 139 -42.49 31.79 11.71
C LYS A 139 -43.99 31.89 11.41
N VAL A 140 -44.57 30.87 10.75
CA VAL A 140 -46.00 30.82 10.42
C VAL A 140 -46.86 30.82 11.69
N THR A 141 -46.50 30.04 12.71
CA THR A 141 -47.24 30.02 13.98
C THR A 141 -47.19 31.39 14.68
N LEU A 142 -46.03 32.02 14.78
CA LEU A 142 -45.91 33.34 15.40
C LEU A 142 -46.67 34.42 14.60
N GLU A 143 -46.60 34.38 13.26
CA GLU A 143 -47.38 35.28 12.40
C GLU A 143 -48.89 35.08 12.59
N SER A 144 -49.37 33.84 12.75
CA SER A 144 -50.79 33.58 13.02
C SER A 144 -51.22 34.04 14.41
N GLU A 145 -50.40 33.82 15.45
CA GLU A 145 -50.70 34.29 16.80
C GLU A 145 -50.72 35.82 16.86
N LEU A 146 -49.78 36.50 16.19
CA LEU A 146 -49.79 37.95 16.05
C LEU A 146 -51.04 38.45 15.33
N ALA A 147 -51.47 37.79 14.24
CA ALA A 147 -52.69 38.16 13.54
C ALA A 147 -53.95 38.05 14.42
N VAL A 148 -54.03 37.05 15.29
CA VAL A 148 -55.12 36.91 16.28
C VAL A 148 -55.06 38.03 17.32
N ILE A 149 -53.87 38.39 17.80
CA ILE A 149 -53.69 39.50 18.74
C ILE A 149 -54.08 40.82 18.09
N ASP A 150 -53.65 41.08 16.86
CA ASP A 150 -53.98 42.29 16.10
C ASP A 150 -55.50 42.40 15.85
N ASP A 151 -56.16 41.31 15.47
CA ASP A 151 -57.63 41.26 15.33
C ASP A 151 -58.32 41.53 16.68
N THR A 152 -57.86 40.90 17.77
CA THR A 152 -58.41 41.12 19.11
C THR A 152 -58.22 42.57 19.58
N MET A 153 -57.06 43.18 19.32
CA MET A 153 -56.80 44.59 19.62
C MET A 153 -57.69 45.53 18.80
N SER A 154 -58.04 45.15 17.56
CA SER A 154 -58.96 45.94 16.73
C SER A 154 -60.42 45.86 17.20
N GLN A 155 -60.81 44.75 17.85
CA GLN A 155 -62.16 44.53 18.40
C GLN A 155 -62.32 45.05 19.83
N LEU A 156 -61.22 45.36 20.52
CA LEU A 156 -61.27 46.00 21.83
C LEU A 156 -61.85 47.42 21.70
N PRO A 157 -62.88 47.78 22.49
CA PRO A 157 -63.41 49.13 22.50
C PRO A 157 -62.29 50.09 22.91
N ASP A 158 -61.95 51.04 22.04
CA ASP A 158 -61.01 52.11 22.37
C ASP A 158 -61.72 53.05 23.35
N PRO A 159 -61.36 53.04 24.66
CA PRO A 159 -62.07 53.83 25.66
C PRO A 159 -61.97 55.32 25.35
N GLU A 160 -60.92 55.77 24.65
CA GLU A 160 -60.81 57.18 24.24
C GLU A 160 -61.71 57.50 23.06
N LYS A 161 -61.94 56.59 22.11
CA LYS A 161 -62.91 56.79 21.03
C LYS A 161 -64.34 56.70 21.53
N GLU A 162 -64.66 55.72 22.38
CA GLU A 162 -66.00 55.63 22.99
C GLU A 162 -66.30 56.84 23.87
N GLU A 163 -65.32 57.37 24.61
CA GLU A 163 -65.50 58.59 25.41
C GLU A 163 -65.63 59.84 24.53
N ARG A 164 -64.90 59.92 23.41
CA ARG A 164 -65.05 61.00 22.41
C ARG A 164 -66.41 60.93 21.71
N GLU A 165 -66.89 59.75 21.35
CA GLU A 165 -68.19 59.53 20.73
C GLU A 165 -69.34 59.79 21.71
N LYS A 166 -69.21 59.36 22.97
CA LYS A 166 -70.18 59.71 24.04
C LYS A 166 -70.18 61.20 24.35
N LYS A 167 -69.03 61.88 24.37
CA LYS A 167 -68.96 63.35 24.51
C LYS A 167 -69.56 64.07 23.30
N ALA A 168 -69.31 63.60 22.08
CA ALA A 168 -69.90 64.16 20.86
C ALA A 168 -71.43 63.97 20.83
N MET A 169 -71.93 62.77 21.16
CA MET A 169 -73.36 62.50 21.31
C MET A 169 -73.99 63.31 22.45
N GLY A 170 -73.30 63.48 23.57
CA GLY A 170 -73.74 64.34 24.68
C GLY A 170 -73.90 65.80 24.25
N THR A 171 -72.90 66.36 23.55
CA THR A 171 -72.97 67.72 23.01
C THR A 171 -74.06 67.89 21.94
N GLN A 172 -74.30 66.86 21.11
CA GLN A 172 -75.40 66.87 20.13
C GLN A 172 -76.77 66.78 20.80
N ALA A 173 -76.91 65.98 21.86
CA ALA A 173 -78.16 65.87 22.62
C ALA A 173 -78.47 67.17 23.39
N GLU A 174 -77.47 67.80 23.99
CA GLU A 174 -77.60 69.12 24.63
C GLU A 174 -77.94 70.21 23.61
N ALA A 175 -77.34 70.19 22.41
CA ALA A 175 -77.67 71.11 21.33
C ALA A 175 -79.11 70.91 20.81
N LEU A 176 -79.57 69.65 20.70
CA LEU A 176 -80.96 69.36 20.30
C LEU A 176 -81.96 69.79 21.37
N GLN A 177 -81.64 69.56 22.65
CA GLN A 177 -82.49 69.94 23.78
C GLN A 177 -82.60 71.46 23.95
N LYS A 178 -81.50 72.19 23.69
CA LYS A 178 -81.49 73.65 23.61
C LYS A 178 -82.30 74.18 22.41
N ALA A 179 -82.19 73.54 21.24
CA ALA A 179 -82.99 73.90 20.07
C ALA A 179 -84.50 73.66 20.28
N LEU A 180 -84.87 72.61 21.02
CA LEU A 180 -86.25 72.32 21.42
C LEU A 180 -86.79 73.29 22.48
N SER A 181 -85.95 73.79 23.40
CA SER A 181 -86.36 74.84 24.35
C SER A 181 -86.49 76.22 23.70
N ASP A 182 -85.65 76.54 22.72
CA ASP A 182 -85.69 77.82 22.00
C ASP A 182 -86.90 77.92 21.05
N HIS A 183 -87.50 76.79 20.65
CA HIS A 183 -88.65 76.74 19.74
C HIS A 183 -90.03 76.85 20.43
N GLN A 184 -90.09 77.04 21.75
CA GLN A 184 -91.36 77.31 22.47
C GLN A 184 -91.68 78.81 22.66
N ALA A 185 -90.88 79.72 22.09
CA ALA A 185 -91.14 81.16 22.17
C ALA A 185 -91.40 81.77 20.77
N VAL A 186 -92.63 82.29 20.61
CA VAL A 186 -93.09 83.36 19.67
C VAL A 186 -93.90 82.87 18.42
N PRO A 187 -95.04 83.53 18.05
CA PRO A 187 -96.24 82.89 17.49
C PRO A 187 -96.57 83.17 15.99
N TYR A 188 -97.50 82.35 15.46
CA TYR A 188 -98.52 82.55 14.39
C TYR A 188 -98.39 83.69 13.34
N GLU A 189 -98.35 83.36 12.02
CA GLU A 189 -99.45 83.58 11.03
C GLU A 189 -99.03 83.41 9.54
N ALA A 190 -99.75 82.52 8.85
CA ALA A 190 -100.42 82.60 7.53
C ALA A 190 -99.72 82.91 6.17
N LYS A 191 -100.16 82.08 5.18
CA LYS A 191 -100.32 82.29 3.71
C LYS A 191 -99.06 82.24 2.82
N GLU A 192 -99.07 81.75 1.59
CA GLU A 192 -99.95 80.93 0.73
C GLU A 192 -99.16 80.67 -0.58
N LEU A 193 -99.37 79.51 -1.21
CA LEU A 193 -99.38 79.23 -2.67
C LEU A 193 -98.12 79.30 -3.58
N GLY A 194 -97.97 78.20 -4.34
CA GLY A 194 -97.34 78.08 -5.68
C GLY A 194 -96.43 76.85 -5.81
N LYS A 195 -96.89 75.64 -6.21
CA LYS A 195 -97.08 75.12 -7.61
C LYS A 195 -95.82 75.33 -8.48
N GLU A 196 -95.17 74.35 -9.11
CA GLU A 196 -95.56 73.18 -9.95
C GLU A 196 -94.35 72.21 -9.98
N GLU A 197 -94.51 70.87 -9.90
CA GLU A 197 -94.68 69.93 -11.04
C GLU A 197 -93.58 70.07 -12.13
N ASN A 198 -92.96 69.04 -12.70
CA ASN A 198 -93.23 67.61 -12.76
C ASN A 198 -92.04 66.90 -13.47
N ASN A 199 -91.87 65.61 -13.18
CA ASN A 199 -91.54 64.52 -14.14
C ASN A 199 -90.24 64.51 -14.95
N GLU A 200 -89.66 63.37 -15.32
CA GLU A 200 -89.74 61.95 -14.96
C GLU A 200 -88.74 61.23 -15.89
N ASN A 201 -88.38 60.01 -15.50
CA ASN A 201 -87.96 58.87 -16.33
C ASN A 201 -86.53 58.87 -16.90
N LYS A 202 -85.68 57.93 -16.46
CA LYS A 202 -85.68 56.45 -16.64
C LYS A 202 -85.25 56.04 -18.06
N GLN A 203 -84.20 55.23 -18.12
CA GLN A 203 -84.16 53.82 -18.61
C GLN A 203 -82.68 53.41 -18.70
N GLU A 204 -82.21 52.48 -17.87
CA GLU A 204 -82.33 51.01 -17.98
C GLU A 204 -81.43 50.41 -19.07
N GLY A 205 -80.63 49.40 -18.67
CA GLY A 205 -79.79 48.58 -19.54
C GLY A 205 -78.60 48.02 -18.80
#